data_AF-A0A0M2SJZ7-F1
#
_entry.id   AF-A0A0M2SJZ7-F1
#
_cell.length_a   1.000
_cell.length_b   1.000
_cell.length_c   1.000
_cell.angle_alpha   90.00
_cell.angle_beta   90.00
_cell.angle_gamma   90.00
#
_symmetry.space_group_name_H-M   'P 1'
#
loop_
_entity.id
_entity.type
_entity.pdbx_description
1 polymer ?
#
loop_
_entity_poly.entity_id
_entity_poly.type
_entity_poly.pdbx_seq_one_letter_code
_entity_poly.pdbx_strand_id
1 'polypeptide(L)' 'MENKHDKFIRLAEHRTNDVLNKLRLIGNLSNKKNYNYSSEEVNEIFNAIDSELKKTKNMFELESEKNDSQFKFRKGKG' A
#
# COMPACT_ATOMS: atom_id res chain seq x y z
N MET A 1 19.80 -5.78 20.04
CA MET A 1 19.87 -5.74 18.56
C MET A 1 18.45 -5.96 18.06
N GLU A 2 17.92 -5.07 17.21
CA GLU A 2 16.54 -5.19 16.69
C GLU A 2 16.45 -6.40 15.74
N ASN A 3 15.44 -7.25 15.89
CA ASN A 3 15.23 -8.38 14.97
C ASN A 3 14.49 -7.93 13.69
N LYS A 4 14.44 -8.78 12.65
CA LYS A 4 13.80 -8.43 11.36
C LYS A 4 12.31 -8.08 11.51
N HIS A 5 11.61 -8.76 12.40
CA HIS A 5 10.19 -8.54 12.67
C HIS A 5 9.96 -7.20 13.39
N ASP A 6 10.70 -6.93 14.46
CA ASP A 6 10.62 -5.66 15.21
C ASP A 6 10.90 -4.47 14.27
N LYS A 7 11.93 -4.59 13.43
CA LYS A 7 12.27 -3.59 12.41
C LYS A 7 11.13 -3.37 11.42
N PHE A 8 10.46 -4.45 10.98
CA PHE A 8 9.31 -4.34 10.10
C PHE A 8 8.17 -3.59 10.78
N ILE A 9 7.79 -3.97 11.99
CA ILE A 9 6.69 -3.35 12.75
C ILE A 9 6.96 -1.85 12.96
N ARG A 10 8.14 -1.49 13.46
CA ARG A 10 8.52 -0.09 13.69
C ARG A 10 8.45 0.76 12.41
N LEU A 11 8.95 0.23 11.29
CA LEU A 11 8.92 0.94 10.02
C LEU A 11 7.51 1.01 9.43
N ALA A 12 6.73 -0.07 9.54
CA ALA A 12 5.36 -0.13 9.03
C ALA A 12 4.46 0.85 9.78
N GLU A 13 4.54 0.88 11.11
CA GLU A 13 3.77 1.79 11.95
C GLU A 13 4.10 3.25 11.64
N HIS A 14 5.39 3.61 11.62
CA HIS A 14 5.82 4.97 11.29
C HIS A 14 5.32 5.41 9.91
N ARG A 15 5.54 4.60 8.87
CA ARG A 15 5.12 4.92 7.49
C ARG A 15 3.60 5.01 7.34
N THR A 16 2.86 4.15 8.03
CA THR A 16 1.39 4.16 8.01
C THR A 16 0.87 5.45 8.63
N ASN A 17 1.43 5.86 9.77
CA ASN A 17 1.07 7.12 10.42
C ASN A 17 1.37 8.33 9.54
N ASP A 18 2.50 8.34 8.82
CA ASP A 18 2.82 9.41 7.88
C ASP A 18 1.81 9.51 6.75
N VAL A 19 1.40 8.38 6.14
CA VAL A 19 0.37 8.34 5.10
C VAL A 19 -0.96 8.87 5.65
N LEU A 20 -1.40 8.41 6.82
CA LEU A 20 -2.63 8.87 7.46
C LEU A 20 -2.60 10.38 7.73
N ASN A 21 -1.46 10.91 8.16
CA ASN A 21 -1.29 12.34 8.36
C ASN A 21 -1.39 13.13 7.05
N LYS A 22 -0.76 12.65 5.97
CA LYS A 22 -0.88 13.28 4.64
C LYS A 22 -2.31 13.24 4.11
N LEU A 23 -3.03 12.13 4.29
CA LEU A 23 -4.44 12.01 3.91
C LEU A 23 -5.33 13.01 4.67
N ARG A 24 -5.08 13.24 5.97
CA ARG A 24 -5.78 14.29 6.74
C ARG A 24 -5.51 15.69 6.18
N LEU A 25 -4.27 15.99 5.81
CA LEU A 25 -3.91 17.28 5.20
C LEU A 25 -4.60 17.47 3.83
N ILE A 26 -4.66 16.42 3.01
CA ILE A 26 -5.43 16.44 1.76
C ILE A 26 -6.92 16.66 2.06
N GLY A 27 -7.47 15.99 3.07
CA GLY A 27 -8.85 16.20 3.53
C GLY A 27 -9.16 17.64 3.91
N ASN A 28 -8.21 18.38 4.49
CA ASN A 28 -8.39 19.79 4.83
C ASN A 28 -8.55 20.69 3.59
N LEU A 29 -8.10 20.26 2.41
CA LEU A 29 -8.31 20.98 1.14
C LEU A 29 -9.78 20.98 0.70
N SER A 30 -10.63 20.12 1.31
CA SER A 30 -12.08 20.09 1.04
C SER A 30 -12.83 21.36 1.48
N ASN A 31 -12.17 22.25 2.22
CA ASN A 31 -12.80 23.49 2.65
C ASN A 31 -12.91 24.49 1.50
N LYS A 32 -14.07 24.49 0.82
CA LYS A 32 -14.39 25.41 -0.29
C LYS A 32 -14.41 26.90 0.09
N LYS A 33 -14.37 27.26 1.38
CA LYS A 33 -14.19 28.65 1.80
C LYS A 33 -12.76 29.15 1.54
N ASN A 34 -11.79 28.25 1.57
CA ASN A 34 -10.37 28.56 1.43
C ASN A 34 -9.84 28.21 0.03
N TYR A 35 -10.52 27.31 -0.68
CA TYR A 35 -10.05 26.76 -1.94
C TYR A 35 -11.17 26.68 -2.97
N ASN A 36 -10.81 26.82 -4.24
CA ASN A 36 -11.68 26.50 -5.36
C ASN A 36 -11.07 25.32 -6.13
N TYR A 37 -11.87 24.30 -6.39
CA TYR A 37 -11.45 23.09 -7.09
C TYR A 37 -12.65 22.43 -7.76
N SER A 38 -12.39 21.69 -8.83
CA SER A 38 -13.41 20.95 -9.57
C SER A 38 -13.55 19.50 -9.07
N SER A 39 -14.61 18.82 -9.49
CA SER A 39 -14.78 17.39 -9.26
C SER A 39 -13.68 16.56 -9.93
N GLU A 40 -13.23 17.00 -11.10
CA GLU A 40 -12.21 16.32 -11.91
C GLU A 40 -10.86 16.36 -11.19
N GLU A 41 -10.45 17.52 -10.65
CA GLU A 41 -9.20 17.66 -9.88
C GLU A 41 -9.21 16.78 -8.62
N VAL A 42 -10.35 16.69 -7.93
CA VAL A 42 -10.52 15.79 -6.78
C VAL A 42 -10.38 14.32 -7.21
N ASN A 43 -10.99 13.95 -8.33
CA ASN A 43 -10.89 12.59 -8.87
C ASN A 43 -9.45 12.24 -9.26
N GLU A 44 -8.69 13.16 -9.87
CA GLU A 44 -7.28 12.95 -10.21
C GLU A 44 -6.43 12.66 -8.97
N ILE A 45 -6.64 13.41 -7.88
CA ILE A 45 -5.94 13.20 -6.60
C ILE A 45 -6.20 11.78 -6.08
N PHE A 46 -7.46 11.35 -6.01
CA PHE A 46 -7.81 10.06 -5.44
C PHE A 46 -7.45 8.88 -6.36
N ASN A 47 -7.53 9.05 -7.68
CA ASN A 47 -7.08 8.05 -8.64
C ASN A 47 -5.58 7.76 -8.50
N ALA A 48 -4.76 8.79 -8.30
CA ALA A 48 -3.33 8.63 -8.07
C ALA A 48 -3.04 7.86 -6.77
N ILE A 49 -3.74 8.21 -5.68
CA ILE A 49 -3.60 7.53 -4.38
C ILE A 49 -4.04 6.07 -4.47
N ASP A 50 -5.19 5.80 -5.07
CA ASP A 50 -5.73 4.45 -5.21
C ASP A 50 -4.86 3.55 -6.08
N SER A 51 -4.27 4.10 -7.14
CA SER A 51 -3.33 3.39 -8.01
C SER A 51 -2.10 2.93 -7.23
N GLU A 52 -1.47 3.83 -6.48
CA GLU A 52 -0.28 3.49 -5.68
C GLU A 52 -0.63 2.54 -4.51
N LEU A 53 -1.80 2.71 -3.89
CA LEU A 53 -2.30 1.81 -2.86
C LEU A 53 -2.47 0.37 -3.40
N LYS A 54 -3.10 0.22 -4.57
CA LYS A 54 -3.26 -1.09 -5.24
C LYS A 54 -1.90 -1.70 -5.55
N LYS A 55 -1.01 -0.94 -6.19
CA LYS A 55 0.35 -1.39 -6.52
C LYS A 55 1.11 -1.87 -5.28
N THR A 56 1.05 -1.11 -4.19
CA THR A 56 1.73 -1.46 -2.93
C THR A 56 1.16 -2.73 -2.31
N LYS A 57 -0.18 -2.90 -2.29
CA LYS A 57 -0.83 -4.13 -1.80
C LYS A 57 -0.38 -5.36 -2.60
N ASN A 58 -0.38 -5.26 -3.93
CA ASN A 58 0.02 -6.35 -4.80
C ASN A 58 1.46 -6.83 -4.53
N MET A 59 2.37 -5.95 -4.08
CA MET A 59 3.73 -6.37 -3.71
C MET A 59 3.75 -7.35 -2.54
N PHE A 60 2.84 -7.23 -1.56
CA PHE A 60 2.74 -8.17 -0.45
C PHE A 60 2.11 -9.50 -0.90
N GLU A 61 1.17 -9.46 -1.84
CA GLU A 61 0.54 -10.65 -2.43
C GLU A 61 1.55 -11.45 -3.27
N LEU A 62 2.31 -10.80 -4.15
CA LEU A 62 3.34 -11.46 -4.96
C LEU A 62 4.48 -12.08 -4.13
N GLU A 63 4.84 -11.46 -3.00
CA GLU A 63 5.81 -12.06 -2.07
C GLU A 63 5.23 -13.28 -1.32
N SER A 64 3.90 -13.34 -1.15
CA SER A 64 3.23 -14.52 -0.57
C SER A 64 3.16 -15.69 -1.55
N GLU A 65 2.97 -15.43 -2.85
CA GLU A 65 2.85 -16.45 -3.91
C GLU A 65 4.18 -17.13 -4.30
N LYS A 66 5.31 -16.44 -4.13
CA LYS A 66 6.65 -17.00 -4.45
C LYS A 66 7.04 -18.23 -3.62
N ASN A 67 6.35 -18.52 -2.52
CA ASN A 67 6.69 -19.63 -1.63
C ASN A 67 6.00 -20.96 -1.98
N ASP A 68 5.06 -21.00 -2.92
CA ASP A 68 4.25 -22.20 -3.21
C ASP A 68 4.65 -22.96 -4.49
N SER A 69 5.73 -22.54 -5.16
CA SER A 69 6.18 -23.15 -6.42
C SER A 69 7.12 -24.35 -6.23
N GLN A 70 6.87 -25.23 -5.26
CA GLN A 70 7.58 -26.52 -5.20
C GLN A 70 6.94 -27.51 -6.18
N PHE A 71 7.37 -27.45 -7.44
CA PHE A 71 7.09 -28.51 -8.42
C PHE A 71 7.71 -29.84 -7.94
N LYS A 72 6.89 -30.89 -7.79
CA LYS A 72 7.35 -32.26 -7.51
C LYS A 72 6.90 -33.19 -8.65
N PHE A 73 7.85 -33.84 -9.31
CA PHE A 73 7.56 -34.94 -10.21
C PHE A 73 6.89 -36.09 -9.44
N ARG A 74 5.83 -36.70 -10.00
CA ARG A 74 5.31 -37.98 -9.51
C ARG A 74 6.39 -39.04 -9.71
N LYS A 75 6.89 -39.64 -8.62
CA LYS A 75 7.71 -40.86 -8.71
C LYS A 75 6.89 -41.91 -9.47
N GLY A 76 7.32 -42.24 -10.68
CA GLY A 76 6.78 -43.36 -11.43
C GLY A 76 6.94 -44.62 -10.60
N LYS A 77 5.84 -45.33 -10.35
CA LYS A 77 5.90 -46.71 -9.89
C LYS A 77 6.18 -47.55 -11.13
N GLY A 78 7.39 -48.12 -11.18
CA GLY A 78 7.66 -49.30 -12.00
C GLY A 78 6.94 -50.51 -11.45
#